data_AF-W6MA39-F1
#
_entry.id   AF-W6MA39-F1
#
_cell.length_a   1.000
_cell.length_b   1.000
_cell.length_c   1.000
_cell.angle_alpha   90.00
_cell.angle_beta   90.00
_cell.angle_gamma   90.00
#
_symmetry.space_group_name_H-M   'P 1'
#
loop_
_entity.id
_entity.type
_entity.pdbx_description
1 polymer ?
#
loop_
_entity_poly.entity_id
_entity_poly.type
_entity_poly.pdbx_seq_one_letter_code
_entity_poly.pdbx_strand_id
1 'polypeptide(L)'
;MKSIYFWQGRYAGFIVNEWLFAADGRYLGWVDSRQQVWKADGYFLGEIVEQHYVLRRSNGVAPVRQTPRVPPVPAEPPSPPAARTNRLPRPGWIDPLEDLLRLPNQEELIGIWQQDHQQVELNADGEFVWTVSPTQNITGRWELRGPLLFLRRWQSEGALEAVPGYRIIEFNGDEVLLRWLAPDQRTLPFWLRRVGRNSDAF
;
A
#
# COMPACT_ATOMS: atom_id res chain seq x y z
N MET A 1 -5.44 15.41 18.08
CA MET A 1 -4.75 14.39 17.26
C MET A 1 -4.53 13.15 18.09
N LYS A 2 -4.67 11.95 17.51
CA LYS A 2 -4.63 10.66 18.22
C LYS A 2 -3.71 9.70 17.48
N SER A 3 -2.69 9.19 18.15
CA SER A 3 -1.77 8.19 17.57
C SER A 3 -2.45 6.82 17.48
N ILE A 4 -2.24 6.15 16.35
CA ILE A 4 -2.72 4.80 16.05
C ILE A 4 -1.53 3.87 15.90
N TYR A 5 -1.66 2.69 16.48
CA TYR A 5 -0.63 1.66 16.52
C TYR A 5 -1.20 0.37 15.95
N PHE A 6 -0.31 -0.43 15.37
CA PHE A 6 -0.58 -1.85 15.18
C PHE A 6 -0.85 -2.50 16.54
N TRP A 7 -1.57 -3.61 16.58
CA TRP A 7 -1.82 -4.38 17.80
C TRP A 7 -0.51 -4.84 18.46
N GLN A 8 0.52 -5.07 17.64
CA GLN A 8 1.89 -5.35 18.07
C GLN A 8 2.63 -4.12 18.62
N GLY A 9 2.01 -2.94 18.71
CA GLY A 9 2.57 -1.77 19.38
C GLY A 9 3.47 -0.87 18.53
N ARG A 10 3.80 -1.26 17.28
CA ARG A 10 4.47 -0.38 16.32
C ARG A 10 3.54 0.78 15.92
N TYR A 11 4.10 1.98 15.71
CA TYR A 11 3.34 3.13 15.22
C TYR A 11 2.84 2.91 13.79
N ALA A 12 1.53 3.04 13.57
CA ALA A 12 0.90 2.85 12.25
C ALA A 12 0.55 4.18 11.59
N GLY A 13 0.17 5.18 12.39
CA GLY A 13 -0.25 6.47 11.89
C GLY A 13 -1.07 7.26 12.89
N PHE A 14 -1.99 8.10 12.43
CA PHE A 14 -2.69 9.02 13.32
C PHE A 14 -4.08 9.36 12.81
N ILE A 15 -4.94 9.79 13.75
CA ILE A 15 -6.24 10.38 13.48
C ILE A 15 -6.21 11.86 13.83
N VAL A 16 -6.67 12.70 12.91
CA VAL A 16 -6.89 14.13 13.12
C VAL A 16 -8.18 14.54 12.41
N ASN A 17 -9.05 15.26 13.12
CA ASN A 17 -10.37 15.68 12.61
C ASN A 17 -11.15 14.53 11.97
N GLU A 18 -11.16 13.37 12.62
CA GLU A 18 -11.83 12.14 12.15
C GLU A 18 -11.21 11.46 10.92
N TRP A 19 -10.10 11.97 10.39
CA TRP A 19 -9.39 11.37 9.26
C TRP A 19 -8.23 10.51 9.74
N LEU A 20 -8.14 9.28 9.24
CA LEU A 20 -7.07 8.33 9.48
C LEU A 20 -5.98 8.49 8.42
N PHE A 21 -4.75 8.66 8.87
CA PHE A 21 -3.56 8.75 8.04
C PHE A 21 -2.52 7.71 8.47
N ALA A 22 -1.72 7.24 7.51
CA ALA A 22 -0.51 6.48 7.78
C ALA A 22 0.57 7.36 8.42
N ALA A 23 1.62 6.73 8.94
CA ALA A 23 2.76 7.42 9.55
C ALA A 23 3.44 8.45 8.63
N ASP A 24 3.34 8.28 7.30
CA ASP A 24 3.88 9.21 6.29
C ASP A 24 2.88 10.30 5.87
N GLY A 25 1.71 10.40 6.51
CA GLY A 25 0.67 11.37 6.19
C GLY A 25 -0.25 10.98 5.04
N ARG A 26 -0.09 9.77 4.48
CA ARG A 26 -1.00 9.27 3.44
C ARG A 26 -2.37 9.00 4.04
N TYR A 27 -3.41 9.52 3.39
CA TYR A 27 -4.80 9.27 3.77
C TYR A 27 -5.15 7.78 3.63
N LEU A 28 -5.66 7.19 4.70
CA LEU A 28 -6.11 5.79 4.74
C LEU A 28 -7.63 5.66 4.82
N GLY A 29 -8.33 6.68 5.33
CA GLY A 29 -9.76 6.59 5.57
C GLY A 29 -10.26 7.54 6.65
N TRP A 30 -11.42 7.25 7.23
CA TRP A 30 -12.04 8.10 8.26
C TRP A 30 -12.64 7.29 9.39
N VAL A 31 -12.90 7.98 10.49
CA VAL A 31 -13.66 7.47 11.64
C VAL A 31 -15.02 8.15 11.65
N ASP A 32 -16.09 7.41 11.89
CA ASP A 32 -17.41 8.00 12.04
C ASP A 32 -17.78 8.27 13.51
N SER A 33 -18.98 8.82 13.70
CA SER A 33 -19.52 9.16 15.02
C SER A 33 -19.71 7.94 15.94
N ARG A 34 -19.70 6.71 15.40
CA ARG A 34 -19.81 5.46 16.14
C ARG A 34 -18.45 4.82 16.42
N GLN A 35 -17.36 5.54 16.19
CA GLN A 35 -15.97 5.03 16.30
C GLN A 35 -15.68 3.87 15.33
N GLN A 36 -16.46 3.75 14.25
CA GLN A 36 -16.17 2.82 13.17
C GLN A 36 -15.16 3.46 12.22
N VAL A 37 -14.18 2.68 11.81
CA VAL A 37 -13.10 3.07 10.92
C VAL A 37 -13.39 2.53 9.53
N TRP A 38 -13.39 3.42 8.56
CA TRP A 38 -13.68 3.17 7.16
C TRP A 38 -12.44 3.47 6.34
N LYS A 39 -12.08 2.58 5.41
CA LYS A 39 -11.01 2.81 4.44
C LYS A 39 -11.41 3.93 3.49
N ALA A 40 -10.45 4.55 2.82
CA ALA A 40 -10.66 5.63 1.85
C ALA A 40 -11.66 5.26 0.74
N ASP A 41 -11.71 3.98 0.36
CA ASP A 41 -12.66 3.42 -0.60
C ASP A 41 -14.02 3.04 0.02
N GLY A 42 -14.27 3.36 1.29
CA GLY A 42 -15.54 3.12 1.98
C GLY A 42 -15.75 1.71 2.53
N TYR A 43 -14.77 0.80 2.42
CA TYR A 43 -14.84 -0.49 3.10
C TYR A 43 -14.63 -0.35 4.61
N PHE A 44 -15.33 -1.17 5.40
CA PHE A 44 -15.14 -1.19 6.86
C PHE A 44 -13.78 -1.81 7.23
N LEU A 45 -12.93 -1.02 7.89
CA LEU A 45 -11.65 -1.49 8.41
C LEU A 45 -11.82 -2.13 9.78
N GLY A 46 -12.58 -1.52 10.69
CA GLY A 46 -12.71 -2.00 12.06
C GLY A 46 -13.28 -0.94 12.98
N GLU A 47 -13.07 -1.11 14.28
CA GLU A 47 -13.49 -0.15 15.31
C GLU A 47 -12.29 0.31 16.13
N ILE A 48 -12.38 1.53 16.69
CA ILE A 48 -11.36 2.04 17.60
C ILE A 48 -11.43 1.29 18.93
N VAL A 49 -10.39 0.52 19.23
CA VAL A 49 -10.22 -0.22 20.47
C VAL A 49 -9.17 0.45 21.33
N GLU A 50 -9.48 0.63 22.61
CA GLU A 50 -8.58 1.24 23.60
C GLU A 50 -7.94 2.54 23.12
N GLN A 51 -8.73 3.33 22.41
CA GLN A 51 -8.39 4.65 21.87
C GLN A 51 -7.26 4.69 20.83
N HIS A 52 -6.53 3.59 20.59
CA HIS A 52 -5.24 3.61 19.88
C HIS A 52 -5.06 2.51 18.84
N TYR A 53 -5.99 1.56 18.78
CA TYR A 53 -5.91 0.42 17.88
C TYR A 53 -7.15 0.40 17.00
N VAL A 54 -6.99 -0.04 15.76
CA VAL A 54 -8.12 -0.40 14.90
C VAL A 54 -8.17 -1.92 14.92
N LEU A 55 -9.28 -2.51 15.36
CA LEU A 55 -9.45 -3.96 15.30
C LEU A 55 -10.76 -4.32 14.61
N ARG A 56 -10.78 -5.46 13.95
CA ARG A 56 -11.97 -6.01 13.30
C ARG A 56 -12.25 -7.41 13.80
N ARG A 57 -13.51 -7.72 14.08
CA ARG A 57 -13.91 -9.11 14.37
C ARG A 57 -13.73 -9.98 13.14
N SER A 58 -13.05 -11.12 13.26
CA SER A 58 -12.78 -12.02 12.13
C SER A 58 -14.05 -12.67 11.58
N ASN A 59 -15.03 -12.93 12.46
CA ASN A 59 -16.25 -13.68 12.12
C ASN A 59 -17.50 -12.77 12.11
N GLY A 60 -17.32 -11.45 12.10
CA GLY A 60 -18.42 -10.50 12.07
C GLY A 60 -18.90 -10.24 10.65
N VAL A 61 -20.22 -10.06 10.48
CA VAL A 61 -20.76 -9.51 9.23
C VAL A 61 -20.26 -8.08 9.08
N ALA A 62 -19.55 -7.80 7.99
CA ALA A 62 -19.05 -6.46 7.70
C ALA A 62 -20.25 -5.51 7.47
N PRO A 63 -20.20 -4.28 8.02
CA PRO A 63 -21.15 -3.23 7.67
C PRO A 63 -21.21 -2.96 6.16
N VAL A 64 -22.33 -2.43 5.68
CA VAL A 64 -22.49 -2.00 4.29
C VAL A 64 -21.45 -0.94 3.96
N ARG A 65 -20.81 -1.08 2.79
CA ARG A 65 -19.82 -0.13 2.27
C ARG A 65 -20.38 1.30 2.27
N GLN A 66 -19.62 2.26 2.80
CA GLN A 66 -19.98 3.67 2.77
C GLN A 66 -19.50 4.35 1.48
N THR A 67 -20.12 5.48 1.15
CA THR A 67 -19.63 6.34 0.07
C THR A 67 -18.25 6.90 0.46
N PRO A 68 -17.22 6.76 -0.40
CA PRO A 68 -15.92 7.37 -0.20
C PRO A 68 -16.02 8.87 0.09
N ARG A 69 -15.22 9.34 1.05
CA ARG A 69 -15.14 10.77 1.38
C ARG A 69 -13.93 11.39 0.70
N VAL A 70 -14.09 12.62 0.22
CA VAL A 70 -12.95 13.42 -0.28
C VAL A 70 -12.04 13.73 0.90
N PRO A 71 -10.76 13.32 0.86
CA PRO A 71 -9.84 13.59 1.95
C PRO A 71 -9.57 15.10 2.07
N PRO A 72 -9.32 15.60 3.30
CA PRO A 72 -8.80 16.94 3.47
C PRO A 72 -7.38 17.04 2.89
N VAL A 73 -6.87 18.27 2.78
CA VAL A 73 -5.45 18.52 2.48
C VAL A 73 -4.59 17.70 3.48
N PRO A 74 -3.53 17.00 3.02
CA PRO A 74 -2.71 16.16 3.89
C PRO A 74 -2.26 16.93 5.12
N ALA A 75 -2.54 16.38 6.30
CA ALA A 75 -1.94 16.90 7.52
C ALA A 75 -0.43 16.63 7.45
N GLU A 76 0.38 17.62 7.84
CA GLU A 76 1.79 17.36 8.10
C GLU A 76 1.90 16.25 9.15
N PRO A 77 2.63 15.15 8.87
CA PRO A 77 2.72 14.05 9.81
C PRO A 77 3.36 14.53 11.13
N PRO A 78 2.80 14.16 12.29
CA PRO A 78 3.48 14.42 13.55
C PRO A 78 4.76 13.58 13.62
N SER A 79 5.72 14.01 14.44
CA SER A 79 6.86 13.15 14.77
C SER A 79 6.35 11.81 15.34
N PRO A 80 6.85 10.66 14.84
CA PRO A 80 6.41 9.36 15.34
C PRO A 80 6.62 9.24 16.86
N PRO A 81 5.59 8.86 17.63
CA PRO A 81 5.74 8.59 19.06
C PRO A 81 6.55 7.31 19.27
N ALA A 82 7.01 7.11 20.50
CA ALA A 82 7.65 5.86 20.90
C ALA A 82 6.72 4.65 20.67
N ALA A 83 7.32 3.52 20.27
CA ALA A 83 6.59 2.26 20.15
C ALA A 83 6.00 1.83 21.50
N ARG A 84 4.89 1.11 21.44
CA ARG A 84 4.22 0.52 22.61
C ARG A 84 4.64 -0.94 22.76
N THR A 85 4.49 -1.47 23.97
CA THR A 85 4.70 -2.89 24.25
C THR A 85 3.78 -3.75 23.40
N ASN A 86 4.33 -4.83 22.82
CA ASN A 86 3.56 -5.82 22.09
C ASN A 86 2.44 -6.39 22.96
N ARG A 87 1.27 -6.58 22.35
CA ARG A 87 0.11 -7.16 23.02
C ARG A 87 -0.08 -8.60 22.61
N LEU A 88 -0.63 -9.40 23.51
CA LEU A 88 -1.04 -10.76 23.21
C LEU A 88 -2.14 -10.75 22.13
N PRO A 89 -2.14 -11.72 21.20
CA PRO A 89 -3.23 -11.86 20.24
C PRO A 89 -4.59 -11.89 20.94
N ARG A 90 -5.58 -11.23 20.34
CA ARG A 90 -6.95 -11.19 20.85
C ARG A 90 -7.81 -12.16 20.03
N PRO A 91 -8.22 -13.32 20.57
CA PRO A 91 -8.97 -14.32 19.79
C PRO A 91 -10.24 -13.75 19.15
N GLY A 92 -10.45 -14.06 17.86
CA GLY A 92 -11.60 -13.57 17.08
C GLY A 92 -11.46 -12.12 16.59
N TRP A 93 -10.30 -11.50 16.77
CA TRP A 93 -9.99 -10.16 16.27
C TRP A 93 -8.74 -10.19 15.39
N ILE A 94 -8.75 -9.34 14.37
CA ILE A 94 -7.61 -9.08 13.50
C ILE A 94 -7.29 -7.59 13.52
N ASP A 95 -6.02 -7.28 13.29
CA ASP A 95 -5.57 -5.92 13.01
C ASP A 95 -5.59 -5.68 11.50
N PRO A 96 -6.59 -4.95 10.97
CA PRO A 96 -6.71 -4.69 9.53
C PRO A 96 -5.59 -3.78 9.01
N LEU A 97 -4.86 -3.07 9.88
CA LEU A 97 -3.77 -2.20 9.45
C LEU A 97 -2.54 -3.00 9.04
N GLU A 98 -2.32 -4.19 9.61
CA GLU A 98 -1.22 -5.08 9.22
C GLU A 98 -1.33 -5.43 7.72
N ASP A 99 -2.54 -5.71 7.24
CA ASP A 99 -2.79 -5.97 5.82
C ASP A 99 -2.76 -4.67 4.99
N LEU A 100 -3.44 -3.62 5.47
CA LEU A 100 -3.57 -2.36 4.71
C LEU A 100 -2.23 -1.63 4.51
N LEU A 101 -1.33 -1.72 5.48
CA LEU A 101 -0.03 -1.05 5.47
C LEU A 101 1.11 -2.01 5.18
N ARG A 102 0.80 -3.25 4.77
CA ARG A 102 1.79 -4.21 4.32
C ARG A 102 2.49 -3.67 3.08
N LEU A 103 3.82 -3.66 3.13
CA LEU A 103 4.64 -3.44 1.96
C LEU A 103 5.15 -4.80 1.47
N PRO A 104 5.28 -5.00 0.15
CA PRO A 104 5.94 -6.18 -0.37
C PRO A 104 7.41 -6.19 0.06
N ASN A 105 7.99 -7.38 0.15
CA ASN A 105 9.44 -7.52 0.05
C ASN A 105 9.88 -7.70 -1.42
N GLN A 106 11.20 -7.76 -1.66
CA GLN A 106 11.73 -7.90 -3.02
C GLN A 106 11.26 -9.21 -3.70
N GLU A 107 11.30 -10.33 -2.99
CA GLU A 107 10.91 -11.64 -3.52
C GLU A 107 9.43 -11.67 -3.92
N GLU A 108 8.58 -11.00 -3.13
CA GLU A 108 7.15 -10.85 -3.39
C GLU A 108 6.81 -9.94 -4.57
N LEU A 109 7.77 -9.18 -5.12
CA LEU A 109 7.59 -8.41 -6.34
C LEU A 109 8.08 -9.15 -7.58
N ILE A 110 8.92 -10.17 -7.44
CA ILE A 110 9.44 -10.92 -8.60
C ILE A 110 8.28 -11.60 -9.34
N GLY A 111 8.31 -11.54 -10.67
CA GLY A 111 7.33 -12.13 -11.57
C GLY A 111 6.65 -11.11 -12.49
N ILE A 112 5.58 -11.55 -13.12
CA ILE A 112 4.87 -10.81 -14.16
C ILE A 112 3.64 -10.12 -13.55
N TRP A 113 3.51 -8.83 -13.82
CA TRP A 113 2.42 -7.98 -13.39
C TRP A 113 1.77 -7.30 -14.58
N GLN A 114 0.44 -7.27 -14.62
CA GLN A 114 -0.33 -6.81 -15.77
C GLN A 114 -1.42 -5.83 -15.38
N GLN A 115 -1.64 -4.85 -16.25
CA GLN A 115 -2.85 -4.03 -16.28
C GLN A 115 -3.23 -3.77 -17.73
N ASP A 116 -4.47 -4.10 -18.11
CA ASP A 116 -4.98 -3.92 -19.47
C ASP A 116 -4.02 -4.53 -20.52
N HIS A 117 -3.44 -3.71 -21.39
CA HIS A 117 -2.49 -4.11 -22.43
C HIS A 117 -1.01 -3.94 -22.04
N GLN A 118 -0.73 -3.57 -20.78
CA GLN A 118 0.63 -3.36 -20.29
C GLN A 118 1.04 -4.48 -19.34
N GLN A 119 2.32 -4.85 -19.42
CA GLN A 119 2.92 -5.87 -18.57
C GLN A 119 4.28 -5.39 -18.08
N VAL A 120 4.58 -5.57 -16.81
CA VAL A 120 5.92 -5.43 -16.24
C VAL A 120 6.36 -6.74 -15.60
N GLU A 121 7.52 -7.22 -16.02
CA GLU A 121 8.20 -8.37 -15.46
C GLU A 121 9.36 -7.88 -14.59
N LEU A 122 9.39 -8.29 -13.33
CA LEU A 122 10.44 -7.96 -12.37
C LEU A 122 11.25 -9.23 -12.09
N ASN A 123 12.53 -9.24 -12.45
CA ASN A 123 13.40 -10.40 -12.35
C ASN A 123 14.20 -10.43 -11.04
N ALA A 124 14.61 -11.63 -10.63
CA ALA A 124 15.37 -11.86 -9.39
C ALA A 124 16.77 -11.22 -9.38
N ASP A 125 17.37 -11.03 -10.55
CA ASP A 125 18.66 -10.36 -10.74
C ASP A 125 18.58 -8.82 -10.64
N GLY A 126 17.37 -8.29 -10.44
CA GLY A 126 17.11 -6.86 -10.37
C GLY A 126 16.92 -6.21 -11.73
N GLU A 127 16.73 -6.98 -12.81
CA GLU A 127 16.31 -6.45 -14.12
C GLU A 127 14.79 -6.42 -14.28
N PHE A 128 14.29 -5.53 -15.13
CA PHE A 128 12.88 -5.53 -15.50
C PHE A 128 12.69 -5.43 -17.00
N VAL A 129 11.55 -5.93 -17.46
CA VAL A 129 11.01 -5.72 -18.81
C VAL A 129 9.60 -5.16 -18.68
N TRP A 130 9.36 -3.99 -19.26
CA TRP A 130 8.03 -3.38 -19.31
C TRP A 130 7.56 -3.28 -20.75
N THR A 131 6.57 -4.09 -21.09
CA THR A 131 5.80 -4.05 -22.33
C THR A 131 4.70 -3.00 -22.20
N VAL A 132 4.91 -1.80 -22.77
CA VAL A 132 3.93 -0.69 -22.74
C VAL A 132 2.91 -0.84 -23.87
N SER A 133 3.34 -1.48 -24.97
CA SER A 133 2.50 -1.86 -26.11
C SER A 133 3.11 -3.10 -26.78
N PRO A 134 2.40 -3.78 -27.69
CA PRO A 134 2.93 -4.94 -28.40
C PRO A 134 4.24 -4.69 -29.17
N THR A 135 4.59 -3.44 -29.44
CA THR A 135 5.78 -3.05 -30.20
C THR A 135 6.82 -2.29 -29.38
N GLN A 136 6.54 -2.02 -28.09
CA GLN A 136 7.39 -1.18 -27.26
C GLN A 136 7.69 -1.83 -25.92
N ASN A 137 8.94 -2.25 -25.77
CA ASN A 137 9.50 -2.74 -24.53
C ASN A 137 10.50 -1.73 -23.95
N ILE A 138 10.46 -1.56 -22.64
CA ILE A 138 11.42 -0.80 -21.86
C ILE A 138 12.13 -1.78 -20.94
N THR A 139 13.46 -1.81 -20.98
CA THR A 139 14.26 -2.66 -20.09
C THR A 139 15.15 -1.81 -19.19
N GLY A 140 15.54 -2.37 -18.06
CA GLY A 140 16.30 -1.63 -17.06
C GLY A 140 16.55 -2.43 -15.80
N ARG A 141 16.94 -1.71 -14.73
CA ARG A 141 17.06 -2.26 -13.39
C ARG A 141 15.95 -1.75 -12.49
N TRP A 142 15.49 -2.59 -11.57
CA TRP A 142 14.53 -2.20 -10.55
C TRP A 142 15.11 -2.31 -9.15
N GLU A 143 14.54 -1.54 -8.23
CA GLU A 143 14.94 -1.53 -6.82
C GLU A 143 13.76 -1.16 -5.94
N LEU A 144 13.62 -1.85 -4.81
CA LEU A 144 12.62 -1.54 -3.78
C LEU A 144 13.30 -0.87 -2.58
N ARG A 145 12.83 0.33 -2.21
CA ARG A 145 13.27 1.06 -1.00
C ARG A 145 12.08 1.50 -0.18
N GLY A 146 11.73 0.72 0.85
CA GLY A 146 10.52 0.96 1.64
C GLY A 146 9.28 0.94 0.73
N PRO A 147 8.45 2.02 0.69
CA PRO A 147 7.28 2.06 -0.17
C PRO A 147 7.59 2.47 -1.61
N LEU A 148 8.86 2.66 -1.99
CA LEU A 148 9.26 3.17 -3.30
C LEU A 148 9.80 2.07 -4.19
N LEU A 149 9.17 1.86 -5.35
CA LEU A 149 9.65 1.01 -6.43
C LEU A 149 10.30 1.91 -7.49
N PHE A 150 11.60 1.76 -7.70
CA PHE A 150 12.33 2.47 -8.74
C PHE A 150 12.50 1.57 -9.95
N LEU A 151 12.16 2.07 -11.13
CA LEU A 151 12.45 1.42 -12.40
C LEU A 151 13.43 2.34 -13.15
N ARG A 152 14.66 1.89 -13.38
CA ARG A 152 15.74 2.67 -14.01
C ARG A 152 16.04 2.08 -15.39
N ARG A 153 15.72 2.81 -16.45
CA ARG A 153 15.89 2.35 -17.83
C ARG A 153 17.35 2.36 -18.25
N TRP A 154 17.75 1.38 -19.07
CA TRP A 154 19.02 1.40 -19.79
C TRP A 154 19.00 2.46 -20.92
N GLN A 155 19.99 3.34 -20.96
CA GLN A 155 20.24 4.19 -22.12
C GLN A 155 21.13 3.48 -23.14
N SER A 156 21.11 3.97 -24.39
CA SER A 156 21.85 3.46 -25.54
C SER A 156 23.36 3.30 -25.31
N GLU A 157 23.91 4.03 -24.32
CA GLU A 157 25.34 4.05 -23.97
C GLU A 157 25.65 3.31 -22.64
N GLY A 158 24.69 2.55 -22.09
CA GLY A 158 24.88 1.80 -20.83
C GLY A 158 24.69 2.61 -19.55
N ALA A 159 24.43 3.92 -19.64
CA ALA A 159 24.05 4.74 -18.51
C ALA A 159 22.60 4.44 -18.06
N LEU A 160 22.33 4.43 -16.75
CA LEU A 160 20.97 4.33 -16.21
C LEU A 160 20.35 5.71 -16.14
N GLU A 161 19.25 5.92 -16.86
CA GLU A 161 18.46 7.14 -16.71
C GLU A 161 17.68 7.12 -15.40
N ALA A 162 17.48 8.30 -14.80
CA ALA A 162 16.56 8.49 -13.69
C ALA A 162 15.10 8.34 -14.18
N VAL A 163 14.68 7.11 -14.41
CA VAL A 163 13.30 6.71 -14.76
C VAL A 163 12.48 6.58 -13.46
N PRO A 164 11.15 6.71 -13.52
CA PRO A 164 10.45 7.25 -12.37
C PRO A 164 10.37 6.31 -11.17
N GLY A 165 10.29 6.93 -10.00
CA GLY A 165 9.85 6.25 -8.79
C GLY A 165 8.35 6.06 -8.81
N TYR A 166 7.90 4.88 -8.40
CA TYR A 166 6.52 4.58 -8.08
C TYR A 166 6.40 4.44 -6.57
N ARG A 167 5.32 4.97 -6.00
CA ARG A 167 4.94 4.67 -4.62
C ARG A 167 3.97 3.50 -4.62
N ILE A 168 4.28 2.47 -3.85
CA ILE A 168 3.36 1.40 -3.50
C ILE A 168 2.40 1.93 -2.45
N ILE A 169 1.11 1.96 -2.80
CA ILE A 169 0.02 2.45 -1.94
C ILE A 169 -0.59 1.28 -1.18
N GLU A 170 -0.84 0.17 -1.86
CA GLU A 170 -1.42 -1.05 -1.31
C GLU A 170 -0.81 -2.28 -1.97
N PHE A 171 -0.69 -3.36 -1.21
CA PHE A 171 -0.19 -4.65 -1.69
C PHE A 171 -0.88 -5.80 -0.96
N ASN A 172 -1.47 -6.73 -1.72
CA ASN A 172 -2.15 -7.90 -1.14
C ASN A 172 -1.50 -9.24 -1.53
N GLY A 173 -0.35 -9.23 -2.21
CA GLY A 173 0.34 -10.42 -2.71
C GLY A 173 0.21 -10.61 -4.21
N ASP A 174 -1.02 -10.53 -4.72
CA ASP A 174 -1.35 -10.73 -6.14
C ASP A 174 -1.75 -9.44 -6.85
N GLU A 175 -1.97 -8.36 -6.13
CA GLU A 175 -2.24 -7.03 -6.67
C GLU A 175 -1.38 -5.99 -5.96
N VAL A 176 -0.89 -5.02 -6.73
CA VAL A 176 -0.15 -3.87 -6.23
C VAL A 176 -0.74 -2.58 -6.79
N LEU A 177 -1.12 -1.66 -5.90
CA LEU A 177 -1.58 -0.33 -6.28
C LEU A 177 -0.38 0.60 -6.31
N LEU A 178 -0.02 1.05 -7.50
CA LEU A 178 1.11 1.95 -7.72
C LEU A 178 0.62 3.37 -8.02
N ARG A 179 1.43 4.35 -7.63
CA ARG A 179 1.29 5.73 -8.10
C ARG A 179 2.62 6.22 -8.61
N TRP A 180 2.62 6.75 -9.82
CA TRP A 180 3.79 7.38 -10.40
C TRP A 180 4.16 8.66 -9.63
N LEU A 181 5.43 8.81 -9.23
CA LEU A 181 5.95 10.04 -8.66
C LEU A 181 6.47 10.95 -9.79
N ALA A 182 5.55 11.54 -10.55
CA ALA A 182 5.88 12.60 -11.50
C ALA A 182 6.29 13.88 -10.74
N PRO A 183 7.11 14.77 -11.34
CA PRO A 183 7.50 16.04 -10.71
C PRO A 183 6.33 16.92 -10.27
N ASP A 184 5.18 16.80 -10.94
CA ASP A 184 3.96 17.53 -10.63
C ASP A 184 3.00 16.78 -9.67
N GLN A 185 3.33 15.54 -9.30
CA GLN A 185 2.55 14.62 -8.44
C GLN A 185 1.07 14.41 -8.81
N ARG A 186 0.66 14.72 -10.05
CA ARG A 186 -0.75 14.71 -10.47
C ARG A 186 -1.25 13.38 -11.05
N THR A 187 -0.49 12.31 -10.91
CA THR A 187 -0.87 11.03 -11.50
C THR A 187 -1.88 10.30 -10.62
N LEU A 188 -2.85 9.65 -11.27
CA LEU A 188 -3.78 8.76 -10.61
C LEU A 188 -3.08 7.42 -10.28
N PRO A 189 -3.39 6.80 -9.13
CA PRO A 189 -2.99 5.44 -8.86
C PRO A 189 -3.57 4.44 -9.87
N PHE A 190 -2.86 3.34 -10.08
CA PHE A 190 -3.29 2.25 -10.95
C PHE A 190 -2.89 0.89 -10.37
N TRP A 191 -3.71 -0.13 -10.61
CA TRP A 191 -3.46 -1.49 -10.14
C TRP A 191 -2.66 -2.26 -11.18
N LEU A 192 -1.64 -2.99 -10.72
CA LEU A 192 -1.09 -4.11 -11.47
C LEU A 192 -1.48 -5.42 -10.77
N ARG A 193 -1.82 -6.43 -11.56
CA ARG A 193 -2.18 -7.77 -11.08
C ARG A 193 -1.14 -8.78 -11.50
N ARG A 194 -0.76 -9.66 -10.58
CA ARG A 194 0.16 -10.76 -10.85
C ARG A 194 -0.48 -11.71 -11.86
N VAL A 195 0.23 -11.97 -12.96
CA VAL A 195 -0.09 -13.08 -13.86
C VAL A 195 0.37 -14.34 -13.16
N GLY A 196 -0.53 -15.33 -13.01
CA GLY A 196 -0.49 -16.37 -11.98
C GLY A 196 0.90 -16.94 -11.63
N ARG A 197 1.12 -17.27 -10.34
CA ARG A 197 2.09 -18.32 -10.00
C ARG A 197 1.51 -19.58 -10.63
N ASN A 198 2.21 -20.25 -11.55
CA ASN A 198 1.77 -21.59 -11.98
C ASN A 198 1.67 -22.47 -10.72
N SER A 199 0.46 -22.62 -10.19
CA SER A 199 0.06 -23.69 -9.31
C SER A 199 -0.41 -24.85 -10.19
N ASP A 200 0.49 -25.33 -11.05
CA ASP A 200 0.33 -26.57 -11.82
C ASP A 200 1.68 -27.31 -11.76
N ALA A 201 1.97 -27.83 -10.58
CA ALA A 201 2.93 -28.90 -10.35
C ALA A 201 2.50 -29.63 -9.07
N PHE A 202 1.40 -30.36 -9.16
CA PHE A 202 1.09 -31.49 -8.27
C PHE A 202 1.01 -32.75 -9.13
#